data_AF-A0A2W5Z410-F1
#
_entry.id   AF-A0A2W5Z410-F1
#
_cell.length_a   1.000
_cell.length_b   1.000
_cell.length_c   1.000
_cell.angle_alpha   90.00
_cell.angle_beta   90.00
_cell.angle_gamma   90.00
#
_symmetry.space_group_name_H-M   'P 1'
#
loop_
_entity.id
_entity.type
_entity.pdbx_description
1 polymer ?
#
loop_
_entity_poly.entity_id
_entity_poly.type
_entity_poly.pdbx_seq_one_letter_code
_entity_poly.pdbx_strand_id
1 'polypeptide(L)' 'DAGERADVECGMAKLFATETCFETVAEAMRIHGGYGFSKEYQVERLYRDAPMLVIGEGTNEIQKLIIARGLLERYKI' A
#
# COMPACT_ATOMS: atom_id res chain seq x y z
N ASP A 1 -2.83 -13.40 14.74
CA ASP A 1 -3.02 -14.79 15.21
C ASP A 1 -2.89 -14.99 16.72
N ALA A 2 -2.09 -14.18 17.44
CA ALA A 2 -1.97 -14.25 18.91
C ALA A 2 -3.18 -13.73 19.71
N GLY A 3 -4.23 -13.22 19.06
CA GLY A 3 -5.41 -12.62 19.71
C GLY A 3 -5.20 -11.21 20.25
N GLU A 4 -4.01 -10.64 20.07
CA GLU A 4 -3.66 -9.29 20.51
C GLU A 4 -4.14 -8.22 19.52
N ARG A 5 -4.39 -7.01 20.03
CA ARG A 5 -4.63 -5.82 19.21
C ARG A 5 -3.35 -5.47 18.46
N ALA A 6 -3.44 -5.36 17.14
CA ALA A 6 -2.30 -5.12 16.25
C ALA A 6 -2.54 -3.91 15.33
N ASP A 7 -3.28 -2.90 15.78
CA ASP A 7 -3.71 -1.78 14.93
C ASP A 7 -2.52 -1.03 14.30
N VAL A 8 -1.46 -0.83 15.09
CA VAL A 8 -0.24 -0.15 14.64
C VAL A 8 0.51 -1.00 13.63
N GLU A 9 0.72 -2.28 13.94
CA GLU A 9 1.44 -3.24 13.10
C GLU A 9 0.70 -3.47 11.78
N CYS A 10 -0.63 -3.64 11.82
CA CYS A 10 -1.49 -3.78 10.65
C CYS A 10 -1.47 -2.49 9.81
N GLY A 11 -1.53 -1.32 10.43
CA GLY A 11 -1.43 -0.05 9.73
C GLY A 11 -0.08 0.13 9.03
N MET A 12 1.01 -0.22 9.70
CA MET A 12 2.37 -0.22 9.14
C MET A 12 2.48 -1.18 7.94
N ALA A 13 2.01 -2.42 8.11
CA ALA A 13 2.06 -3.44 7.07
C ALA A 13 1.25 -3.01 5.84
N LYS A 14 0.04 -2.49 6.04
CA LYS A 14 -0.82 -2.02 4.96
C LYS A 14 -0.16 -0.86 4.22
N LEU A 15 0.26 0.18 4.95
CA LEU A 15 0.91 1.35 4.36
C LEU A 15 2.11 0.95 3.49
N PHE A 16 3.00 0.13 4.05
CA PHE A 16 4.20 -0.32 3.35
C PHE A 16 3.87 -1.13 2.09
N ALA A 17 2.97 -2.11 2.22
CA ALA A 17 2.62 -2.99 1.12
C ALA A 17 1.93 -2.25 -0.03
N THR A 18 1.07 -1.28 0.26
CA THR A 18 0.31 -0.55 -0.75
C THR A 18 1.18 0.48 -1.48
N GLU A 19 2.04 1.23 -0.77
CA GLU A 19 3.02 2.15 -1.40
C GLU A 19 3.99 1.34 -2.29
N THR A 20 4.54 0.26 -1.76
CA THR A 20 5.47 -0.61 -2.49
C THR A 20 4.82 -1.24 -3.72
N CYS A 21 3.57 -1.71 -3.60
CA CYS A 21 2.83 -2.28 -4.72
C CYS A 21 2.67 -1.25 -5.84
N PHE A 22 2.27 -0.03 -5.51
CA PHE A 22 2.08 1.05 -6.47
C PHE A 22 3.38 1.42 -7.20
N GLU A 23 4.49 1.55 -6.48
CA GLU A 23 5.81 1.78 -7.07
C GLU A 23 6.23 0.62 -7.97
N THR A 24 6.08 -0.62 -7.50
CA THR A 24 6.49 -1.81 -8.25
C THR A 24 5.73 -1.95 -9.57
N VAL A 25 4.42 -1.72 -9.59
CA VAL A 25 3.64 -1.80 -10.84
C VAL A 25 3.98 -0.65 -11.79
N ALA A 26 4.31 0.54 -11.27
CA ALA A 26 4.76 1.67 -12.08
C ALA A 26 6.13 1.38 -12.73
N GLU A 27 7.06 0.78 -11.98
CA GLU A 27 8.35 0.30 -12.51
C GLU A 27 8.14 -0.77 -13.59
N ALA A 28 7.25 -1.74 -13.33
CA ALA A 28 6.93 -2.79 -14.29
C ALA A 28 6.36 -2.23 -15.60
N MET A 29 5.47 -1.24 -15.54
CA MET A 29 4.97 -0.53 -16.72
C MET A 29 6.11 0.07 -17.54
N ARG A 30 7.08 0.70 -16.87
CA ARG A 30 8.24 1.32 -17.53
C ARG A 30 9.13 0.30 -18.21
N ILE A 31 9.42 -0.83 -17.54
CA ILE A 31 10.23 -1.92 -18.09
C ILE A 31 9.58 -2.52 -19.35
N HIS A 32 8.26 -2.67 -19.35
CA HIS A 32 7.52 -3.19 -20.52
C HIS A 32 7.43 -2.16 -21.67
N GLY A 33 7.73 -0.88 -21.41
CA GLY A 33 7.63 0.19 -22.40
C GLY A 33 6.22 0.32 -22.97
N GLY A 34 6.11 0.55 -24.29
CA GLY A 34 4.81 0.68 -24.96
C GLY A 34 3.92 -0.56 -24.83
N TYR A 35 4.51 -1.76 -24.75
CA TYR A 35 3.76 -3.01 -24.55
C TYR A 35 3.08 -3.07 -23.18
N GLY A 36 3.58 -2.33 -22.18
CA GLY A 36 2.98 -2.24 -20.86
C GLY A 36 1.55 -1.69 -20.89
N PHE A 37 1.15 -0.96 -21.95
CA PHE A 37 -0.22 -0.46 -22.13
C PHE A 37 -1.14 -1.42 -22.90
N SER A 38 -0.61 -2.52 -23.43
CA SER A 38 -1.40 -3.53 -24.13
C SER A 38 -2.10 -4.46 -23.13
N LYS A 39 -3.37 -4.77 -23.40
CA LYS A 39 -4.15 -5.75 -22.63
C LYS A 39 -3.65 -7.20 -22.81
N GLU A 40 -2.72 -7.43 -23.72
CA GLU A 40 -2.03 -8.72 -23.87
C GLU A 40 -1.10 -9.01 -22.68
N TYR A 41 -0.64 -7.98 -21.98
CA TYR A 41 0.21 -8.10 -20.79
C TYR A 41 -0.57 -7.75 -19.53
N GLN A 42 -0.38 -8.52 -18.46
CA GLN A 42 -1.13 -8.31 -17.21
C GLN A 42 -0.77 -7.01 -16.47
N VAL A 43 0.38 -6.42 -16.77
CA VAL A 43 0.93 -5.26 -16.04
C VAL A 43 0.01 -4.03 -16.10
N GLU A 44 -0.70 -3.82 -17.21
CA GLU A 44 -1.65 -2.71 -17.35
C GLU A 44 -2.77 -2.80 -16.31
N ARG A 45 -3.29 -4.02 -16.11
CA ARG A 45 -4.37 -4.27 -15.17
C ARG A 45 -3.88 -4.09 -13.74
N LEU A 46 -2.72 -4.63 -13.41
CA LEU A 46 -2.11 -4.48 -12.09
C LEU A 46 -1.86 -2.99 -11.77
N TYR A 47 -1.40 -2.21 -12.74
CA TYR A 47 -1.22 -0.77 -12.59
C TYR A 47 -2.54 -0.03 -12.32
N ARG A 48 -3.63 -0.41 -13.00
CA ARG A 48 -4.97 0.16 -12.75
C ARG A 48 -5.57 -0.24 -11.39
N ASP A 49 -5.28 -1.44 -10.91
CA ASP A 49 -5.84 -1.97 -9.67
C ASP A 49 -5.10 -1.42 -8.44
N ALA A 50 -3.79 -1.15 -8.55
CA ALA A 50 -2.96 -0.70 -7.43
C ALA A 50 -3.44 0.58 -6.70
N PRO A 51 -3.95 1.64 -7.36
CA PRO A 51 -4.54 2.80 -6.67
C PRO A 51 -5.63 2.46 -5.65
N MET A 52 -6.44 1.43 -5.91
CA MET A 52 -7.50 1.03 -4.97
C MET A 52 -6.93 0.52 -3.65
N LEU A 53 -5.74 -0.06 -3.66
CA LEU A 53 -5.07 -0.54 -2.44
C LEU A 53 -4.59 0.61 -1.56
N VAL A 54 -4.19 1.73 -2.17
CA VAL A 54 -3.76 2.97 -1.48
C VAL A 54 -4.94 3.71 -0.84
N ILE A 55 -6.15 3.58 -1.40
CA ILE A 55 -7.34 4.35 -1.00
C ILE A 55 -8.29 3.51 -0.13
N GLY A 56 -8.56 2.27 -0.54
CA GLY A 56 -9.55 1.39 0.07
C GLY A 56 -9.19 1.00 1.50
N GLU A 57 -10.19 0.70 2.33
CA GLU A 57 -10.01 0.27 3.73
C GLU A 57 -9.20 1.24 4.60
N GLY A 58 -9.25 2.54 4.27
CA GLY A 58 -8.50 3.62 4.92
C GLY A 58 -7.22 3.98 4.17
N THR A 59 -7.15 5.23 3.69
CA THR A 59 -6.05 5.71 2.85
C THR A 59 -4.68 5.60 3.53
N ASN A 60 -3.60 5.64 2.75
CA ASN A 60 -2.24 5.64 3.30
C ASN A 60 -1.99 6.79 4.30
N GLU A 61 -2.60 7.96 4.10
CA GLU A 61 -2.55 9.07 5.06
C GLU A 61 -3.28 8.73 6.36
N ILE A 62 -4.42 8.06 6.28
CA ILE A 62 -5.14 7.56 7.47
C ILE A 62 -4.30 6.49 8.18
N GLN A 63 -3.63 5.59 7.47
CA GLN A 63 -2.72 4.62 8.09
C GLN A 63 -1.57 5.33 8.81
N LYS A 64 -0.94 6.34 8.19
CA LYS A 64 0.09 7.17 8.82
C LYS A 64 -0.41 7.79 10.13
N LEU A 65 -1.65 8.30 10.15
CA LEU A 65 -2.25 8.86 11.37
C LEU A 65 -2.51 7.80 12.46
N ILE A 66 -3.00 6.61 12.09
CA ILE A 66 -3.24 5.50 13.04
C ILE A 66 -1.91 5.08 13.67
N ILE A 67 -0.88 4.87 12.85
CA ILE A 67 0.47 4.50 13.29
C ILE A 67 1.01 5.57 14.23
N ALA A 68 0.98 6.85 13.82
CA ALA A 68 1.52 7.95 14.62
C ALA A 68 0.83 8.06 15.99
N ARG A 69 -0.50 7.98 16.05
CA ARG A 69 -1.25 8.02 17.31
C ARG A 69 -0.90 6.83 18.21
N GLY A 70 -0.86 5.62 17.66
CA GLY A 70 -0.53 4.42 18.43
C GLY A 70 0.91 4.43 18.95
N LEU A 71 1.86 4.96 18.19
CA LEU A 71 3.23 5.14 18.66
C LEU A 71 3.33 6.19 19.78
N LEU A 72 2.66 7.33 19.65
CA LEU A 72 2.65 8.36 20.71
C LEU A 72 2.00 7.87 22.00
N GLU A 73 1.00 6.99 21.92
CA GLU A 73 0.37 6.38 23.09
C GLU A 73 1.29 5.36 23.77
N ARG A 74 2.00 4.53 22.98
CA ARG A 74 2.96 3.53 23.50
C ARG A 74 4.20 4.19 24.11
N TYR A 75 4.67 5.27 23.50
CA TYR A 75 5.86 6.02 23.90
C TYR A 75 5.46 7.43 24.33
N LYS A 76 4.75 7.54 25.47
CA LYS A 76 4.42 8.84 26.03
C LYS A 76 5.70 9.63 26.30
N ILE A 77 5.83 10.75 25.59
CA ILE A 77 6.84 11.79 25.81
C ILE A 77 6.29 12.76 26.85
#